data_AF-A0A151JPV3-F1
#
_entry.id   AF-A0A151JPV3-F1
#
_cell.length_a   1.000
_cell.length_b   1.000
_cell.length_c   1.000
_cell.angle_alpha   90.00
_cell.angle_beta   90.00
_cell.angle_gamma   90.00
#
_symmetry.space_group_name_H-M   'P 1'
#
loop_
_entity.id
_entity.type
_entity.pdbx_description
1 polymer ?
#
loop_
_entity_poly.entity_id
_entity_poly.type
_entity_poly.pdbx_seq_one_letter_code
_entity_poly.pdbx_strand_id
1 'polypeptide(L)'
;MAGATTASPNSLMETWVEGKGEKKLRERLPDGYVQRIEEARRRNKKGRAMGGMIMRIKRELYVGERERKEVEGMMTGVMKTGESRVRVVRVYINIDFQSKMEDMVEWMEGREEGVKTVIGGGF
;
A
#
# COMPACT_ATOMS: atom_id res chain seq x y z
N MET A 1 -29.38 1.12 -18.95
CA MET A 1 -28.41 0.12 -18.45
C MET A 1 -27.02 0.74 -18.57
N ALA A 2 -26.45 1.22 -17.46
CA ALA A 2 -25.07 1.72 -17.44
C ALA A 2 -24.21 0.61 -16.84
N GLY A 3 -23.30 0.07 -17.64
CA GLY A 3 -22.31 -0.91 -17.19
C GLY A 3 -21.45 -0.29 -16.11
N ALA A 4 -21.56 -0.81 -14.89
CA ALA A 4 -20.64 -0.48 -13.82
C ALA A 4 -19.28 -1.07 -14.16
N THR A 5 -18.40 -0.28 -14.77
CA THR A 5 -16.96 -0.54 -14.69
C THR A 5 -16.57 -0.21 -13.24
N THR A 6 -16.70 -1.20 -12.36
CA THR A 6 -16.23 -1.15 -10.97
C THR A 6 -14.70 -1.12 -10.98
N ALA A 7 -14.12 0.04 -11.28
CA ALA A 7 -12.76 0.30 -10.86
C ALA A 7 -12.76 0.26 -9.33
N SER A 8 -12.03 -0.70 -8.75
CA SER A 8 -11.88 -0.82 -7.31
C SER A 8 -11.52 0.55 -6.73
N PRO A 9 -12.13 0.99 -5.61
CA PRO A 9 -11.88 2.29 -4.98
C PRO A 9 -10.40 2.51 -4.62
N ASN A 10 -9.61 1.42 -4.63
CA ASN A 10 -8.21 1.37 -4.30
C ASN A 10 -7.44 0.61 -5.40
N SER A 11 -6.23 1.06 -5.72
CA SER A 11 -5.29 0.35 -6.60
C SER A 11 -4.01 0.02 -5.82
N LEU A 12 -3.59 -1.24 -5.88
CA LEU A 12 -2.42 -1.77 -5.17
C LEU A 12 -1.46 -2.39 -6.20
N MET A 13 -0.29 -1.80 -6.44
CA MET A 13 0.63 -2.28 -7.48
C MET A 13 2.09 -2.24 -7.03
N GLU A 14 2.88 -3.24 -7.42
CA GLU A 14 4.32 -3.26 -7.18
C GLU A 14 4.98 -2.36 -8.23
N THR A 15 5.97 -1.60 -7.79
CA THR A 15 6.64 -0.62 -8.64
C THR A 15 8.15 -0.79 -8.49
N TRP A 16 8.79 -1.31 -9.54
CA TRP A 16 10.26 -1.42 -9.66
C TRP A 16 10.95 -0.06 -9.89
N VAL A 17 10.39 1.01 -9.34
CA VAL A 17 10.71 2.40 -9.63
C VAL A 17 11.63 2.94 -8.53
N GLU A 18 12.82 3.39 -8.93
CA GLU A 18 13.85 3.91 -8.02
C GLU A 18 13.98 5.44 -8.15
N GLY A 19 14.24 6.13 -7.04
CA GLY A 19 14.68 7.54 -6.99
C GLY A 19 13.91 8.48 -7.93
N LYS A 20 14.59 9.07 -8.92
CA LYS A 20 13.99 10.06 -9.85
C LYS A 20 12.77 9.52 -10.63
N GLY A 21 12.63 8.20 -10.76
CA GLY A 21 11.44 7.60 -11.36
C GLY A 21 10.19 7.78 -10.50
N GLU A 22 10.33 7.79 -9.18
CA GLU A 22 9.25 7.93 -8.22
C GLU A 22 8.62 9.32 -8.30
N LYS A 23 9.45 10.37 -8.38
CA LYS A 23 8.99 11.74 -8.62
C LYS A 23 8.18 11.87 -9.91
N LYS A 24 8.66 11.29 -11.01
CA LYS A 24 7.92 11.28 -12.29
C LYS A 24 6.61 10.49 -12.20
N LEU A 25 6.59 9.42 -11.42
CA LEU A 25 5.39 8.64 -11.18
C LEU A 25 4.36 9.49 -10.43
N ARG A 26 4.76 10.19 -9.36
CA ARG A 26 3.90 11.12 -8.61
C ARG A 26 3.27 12.19 -9.51
N GLU A 27 4.07 12.77 -10.41
CA GLU A 27 3.63 13.83 -11.34
C GLU A 27 2.64 13.35 -12.41
N ARG A 28 2.69 12.06 -12.80
CA ARG A 28 1.84 11.50 -13.86
C ARG A 28 0.55 10.86 -13.35
N LEU A 29 0.42 10.68 -12.05
CA LEU A 29 -0.72 9.98 -11.48
C LEU A 29 -1.96 10.89 -11.47
N PRO A 30 -3.15 10.33 -11.77
CA PRO A 30 -4.38 11.11 -11.79
C PRO A 30 -4.66 11.74 -10.43
N ASP A 31 -5.11 12.99 -10.48
CA ASP A 31 -5.68 13.70 -9.34
C ASP A 31 -6.89 12.97 -8.74
N GLY A 32 -7.29 13.38 -7.54
CA GLY A 32 -8.44 12.78 -6.83
C GLY A 32 -8.10 11.51 -6.04
N TYR A 33 -6.82 11.13 -5.96
CA TYR A 33 -6.34 10.06 -5.09
C TYR A 33 -5.39 10.60 -4.03
N VAL A 34 -5.38 9.92 -2.89
CA VAL A 34 -4.27 9.93 -1.94
C VAL A 34 -3.37 8.76 -2.30
N GLN A 35 -2.10 9.04 -2.50
CA GLN A 35 -1.13 8.09 -3.00
C GLN A 35 0.06 7.97 -2.05
N ARG A 36 0.43 6.73 -1.76
CA ARG A 36 1.67 6.38 -1.07
C ARG A 36 2.55 5.60 -2.00
N ILE A 37 3.83 5.94 -1.99
CA ILE A 37 4.84 5.29 -2.81
C ILE A 37 6.03 4.98 -1.92
N GLU A 38 6.54 3.77 -2.06
CA GLU A 38 7.80 3.29 -1.49
C GLU A 38 8.69 3.01 -2.69
N GLU A 39 9.89 3.57 -2.68
CA GLU A 39 10.83 3.38 -3.77
C GLU A 39 11.37 1.95 -3.77
N ALA A 40 11.60 1.42 -4.97
CA ALA A 40 12.38 0.20 -5.12
C ALA A 40 13.82 0.45 -4.66
N ARG A 41 14.44 -0.57 -4.05
CA ARG A 41 15.82 -0.52 -3.58
C ARG A 41 16.65 -1.61 -4.24
N ARG A 42 17.95 -1.37 -4.36
CA ARG A 42 18.92 -2.39 -4.79
C ARG A 42 19.74 -2.87 -3.62
N ARG A 43 19.94 -4.18 -3.55
CA ARG A 43 20.90 -4.77 -2.60
C ARG A 43 22.35 -4.39 -2.91
N ASN A 44 22.68 -4.17 -4.18
CA ASN A 44 24.00 -3.72 -4.63
C ASN A 44 23.88 -2.93 -5.95
N LYS A 45 24.90 -2.11 -6.30
CA LYS A 45 24.85 -1.21 -7.47
C LYS A 45 24.53 -1.90 -8.81
N LYS A 46 24.92 -3.18 -8.98
CA LYS A 46 24.70 -3.97 -10.22
C LYS A 46 23.46 -4.88 -10.17
N GLY A 47 22.80 -4.99 -9.01
CA GLY A 47 21.66 -5.87 -8.79
C GLY A 47 20.38 -5.29 -9.37
N ARG A 48 19.35 -6.12 -9.52
CA ARG A 48 18.02 -5.66 -9.91
C ARG A 48 17.42 -4.81 -8.79
N ALA A 49 16.65 -3.79 -9.19
CA ALA A 49 15.76 -3.11 -8.27
C ALA A 49 14.78 -4.16 -7.71
N MET A 50 14.51 -4.07 -6.41
CA MET A 50 13.61 -4.98 -5.71
C MET A 50 12.67 -4.17 -4.84
N GLY A 51 11.44 -4.68 -4.74
CA GLY A 51 10.36 -4.01 -4.05
C GLY A 51 9.96 -2.71 -4.72
N GLY A 52 9.55 -1.77 -3.89
CA GLY A 52 8.85 -0.58 -4.30
C GLY A 52 7.38 -0.85 -4.55
N MET A 53 6.53 0.04 -4.06
CA MET A 53 5.10 -0.18 -4.00
C MET A 53 4.35 1.11 -4.22
N ILE A 54 3.14 1.00 -4.76
CA ILE A 54 2.16 2.08 -4.75
C ILE A 54 0.83 1.64 -4.18
N MET A 55 0.30 2.47 -3.28
CA MET A 55 -1.08 2.40 -2.80
C MET A 55 -1.80 3.68 -3.23
N ARG A 56 -2.97 3.52 -3.85
CA ARG A 56 -3.86 4.63 -4.20
C ARG A 56 -5.23 4.40 -3.57
N ILE A 57 -5.71 5.39 -2.84
CA ILE A 57 -7.07 5.44 -2.27
C ILE A 57 -7.74 6.69 -2.81
N LYS A 58 -8.98 6.60 -3.29
CA LYS A 58 -9.72 7.81 -3.70
C LYS A 58 -9.80 8.81 -2.54
N ARG A 59 -9.53 10.08 -2.82
CA ARG A 59 -9.42 11.15 -1.82
C ARG A 59 -10.71 11.33 -1.02
N GLU A 60 -11.86 11.20 -1.67
CA GLU A 60 -13.19 11.25 -1.05
C GLU A 60 -13.44 10.13 -0.03
N LEU A 61 -12.72 9.01 -0.13
CA LEU A 61 -12.85 7.87 0.76
C LEU A 61 -11.77 7.85 1.85
N TYR A 62 -10.68 8.62 1.68
CA TYR A 62 -9.53 8.57 2.57
C TYR A 62 -9.82 9.29 3.89
N VAL A 63 -9.59 8.59 5.01
CA VAL A 63 -9.85 9.11 6.37
C VAL A 63 -8.55 9.39 7.13
N GLY A 64 -7.40 9.16 6.49
CA GLY A 64 -6.09 9.36 7.08
C GLY A 64 -5.37 8.07 7.44
N GLU A 65 -4.33 8.28 8.23
CA GLU A 65 -3.42 7.27 8.72
C GLU A 65 -3.69 7.07 10.21
N ARG A 66 -3.48 5.86 10.71
CA ARG A 66 -3.21 5.71 12.13
C ARG A 66 -1.71 5.63 12.31
N GLU A 67 -1.21 6.34 13.31
CA GLU A 67 0.16 6.22 13.79
C GLU A 67 0.44 4.75 14.12
N ARG A 68 1.10 4.08 13.19
CA ARG A 68 1.68 2.76 13.36
C ARG A 68 3.07 2.83 12.76
N LYS A 69 3.98 2.06 13.33
CA LYS A 69 5.35 1.92 12.84
C LYS A 69 5.32 1.60 11.35
N GLU A 70 5.98 2.41 10.54
CA GLU A 70 6.22 2.07 9.14
C GLU A 70 7.15 0.86 9.11
N VAL A 71 6.68 -0.21 8.47
CA VAL A 71 7.45 -1.43 8.26
C VAL A 71 7.81 -1.47 6.78
N GLU A 72 9.10 -1.59 6.45
CA GLU A 72 9.55 -1.73 5.06
C GLU A 72 8.84 -2.91 4.40
N GLY A 73 8.35 -2.74 3.16
CA GLY A 73 7.52 -3.76 2.54
C GLY A 73 6.06 -3.77 3.02
N MET A 74 5.62 -2.80 3.84
CA MET A 74 4.23 -2.69 4.28
C MET A 74 3.70 -1.26 4.20
N MET A 75 2.57 -1.07 3.52
CA MET A 75 1.83 0.20 3.49
C MET A 75 0.46 0.04 4.09
N THR A 76 -0.02 1.06 4.78
CA THR A 76 -1.38 1.09 5.34
C THR A 76 -2.11 2.36 4.93
N GLY A 77 -3.42 2.27 4.70
CA GLY A 77 -4.31 3.41 4.60
C GLY A 77 -5.70 3.06 5.14
N VAL A 78 -6.43 4.06 5.65
CA VAL A 78 -7.81 3.86 6.11
C VAL A 78 -8.76 4.58 5.17
N MET A 79 -9.77 3.84 4.70
CA MET A 79 -10.85 4.38 3.90
C MET A 79 -12.20 4.19 4.60
N LYS A 80 -13.15 5.08 4.31
CA LYS A 80 -14.56 4.94 4.69
C LYS A 80 -15.35 4.43 3.49
N THR A 81 -16.13 3.39 3.70
CA THR A 81 -17.08 2.86 2.70
C THR A 81 -18.46 2.76 3.34
N GLY A 82 -19.38 3.63 2.94
CA GLY A 82 -20.65 3.81 3.64
C GLY A 82 -20.42 4.18 5.11
N GLU A 83 -21.01 3.43 6.03
CA GLU A 83 -20.82 3.60 7.48
C GLU A 83 -19.61 2.85 8.04
N SER A 84 -18.98 1.98 7.25
CA SER A 84 -17.85 1.16 7.67
C SER A 84 -16.51 1.84 7.44
N ARG A 85 -15.55 1.59 8.35
CA ARG A 85 -14.13 1.87 8.13
C ARG A 85 -13.43 0.59 7.68
N VAL A 86 -12.66 0.71 6.60
CA VAL A 86 -11.84 -0.37 6.06
C VAL A 86 -10.39 0.07 6.09
N ARG A 87 -9.56 -0.72 6.76
CA ARG A 87 -8.11 -0.60 6.71
C ARG A 87 -7.61 -1.40 5.53
N VAL A 88 -6.88 -0.75 4.64
CA VAL A 88 -6.19 -1.37 3.51
C VAL A 88 -4.73 -1.49 3.87
N VAL A 89 -4.21 -2.70 3.74
CA VAL A 89 -2.81 -3.03 3.99
C VAL A 89 -2.24 -3.61 2.71
N ARG A 90 -1.10 -3.06 2.28
CA ARG A 90 -0.29 -3.63 1.21
C ARG A 90 0.95 -4.26 1.80
N VAL A 91 1.24 -5.50 1.43
CA VAL A 91 2.46 -6.20 1.84
C VAL A 91 3.24 -6.61 0.60
N TYR A 92 4.55 -6.42 0.65
CA TYR A 92 5.52 -6.99 -0.26
C TYR A 92 6.53 -7.76 0.56
N ILE A 93 6.61 -9.07 0.32
CA ILE A 93 7.56 -9.93 1.00
C ILE A 93 8.80 -10.05 0.12
N ASN A 94 9.95 -9.64 0.66
CA ASN A 94 11.23 -9.79 0.00
C ASN A 94 11.88 -11.14 0.40
N ILE A 95 13.16 -11.32 0.08
CA ILE A 95 13.91 -12.57 0.33
C ILE A 95 13.88 -12.99 1.82
N ASP A 96 13.66 -12.06 2.76
CA ASP A 96 13.56 -12.36 4.19
C ASP A 96 12.10 -12.54 4.64
N PHE A 97 11.52 -13.66 4.21
CA PHE A 97 10.10 -13.98 4.42
C PHE A 97 9.73 -14.10 5.92
N GLN A 98 10.59 -14.71 6.74
CA GLN A 98 10.25 -15.02 8.13
C GLN A 98 10.11 -13.76 8.98
N SER A 99 11.11 -12.88 8.96
CA SER A 99 11.05 -11.64 9.73
C SER A 99 9.89 -10.74 9.27
N LYS A 100 9.56 -10.73 7.98
CA LYS A 100 8.39 -9.98 7.46
C LYS A 100 7.06 -10.55 7.94
N MET A 101 6.97 -11.87 8.09
CA MET A 101 5.77 -12.51 8.64
C MET A 101 5.64 -12.22 10.15
N GLU A 102 6.74 -12.22 10.90
CA GLU A 102 6.76 -11.83 12.31
C GLU A 102 6.31 -10.36 12.49
N ASP A 103 6.90 -9.44 11.72
CA ASP A 103 6.50 -8.02 11.71
C ASP A 103 5.00 -7.86 11.40
N MET A 104 4.47 -8.65 10.45
CA MET A 104 3.06 -8.61 10.08
C MET A 104 2.15 -9.16 11.18
N VAL A 105 2.55 -10.26 11.84
CA VAL A 105 1.80 -10.83 12.97
C VAL A 105 1.75 -9.83 14.12
N GLU A 106 2.89 -9.26 14.53
CA GLU A 106 2.96 -8.22 15.57
C GLU A 106 2.06 -7.03 15.21
N TRP A 107 2.09 -6.58 13.94
CA TRP A 107 1.21 -5.51 13.47
C TRP A 107 -0.28 -5.88 13.56
N MET A 108 -0.64 -7.14 13.32
CA MET A 108 -2.01 -7.65 13.46
C MET A 108 -2.46 -7.75 14.92
N GLU A 109 -1.50 -7.87 15.84
CA GLU A 109 -1.59 -7.80 17.31
C GLU A 109 -2.63 -6.77 17.82
N GLY A 110 -2.46 -5.53 17.35
CA GLY A 110 -3.22 -4.37 17.83
C GLY A 110 -4.51 -4.07 17.06
N ARG A 111 -5.17 -5.06 16.44
CA ARG A 111 -6.41 -4.83 15.67
C ARG A 111 -7.51 -4.24 16.55
N GLU A 112 -8.21 -3.25 16.02
CA GLU A 112 -9.38 -2.68 16.71
C GLU A 112 -10.64 -3.46 16.33
N GLU A 113 -11.49 -3.67 17.33
CA GLU A 113 -12.82 -4.22 17.15
C GLU A 113 -13.66 -3.27 16.25
N GLY A 114 -14.34 -3.82 15.25
CA GLY A 114 -15.21 -3.05 14.35
C GLY A 114 -14.55 -2.42 13.11
N VAL A 115 -13.22 -2.49 12.94
CA VAL A 115 -12.56 -2.06 11.69
C VAL A 115 -12.22 -3.27 10.81
N LYS A 116 -12.85 -3.35 9.64
CA LYS A 116 -12.54 -4.39 8.66
C LYS A 116 -11.14 -4.15 8.09
N THR A 117 -10.33 -5.20 7.98
CA THR A 117 -8.98 -5.10 7.39
C THR A 117 -8.91 -5.95 6.12
N VAL A 118 -8.43 -5.35 5.04
CA VAL A 118 -8.14 -6.01 3.76
C VAL A 118 -6.63 -5.97 3.55
N ILE A 119 -6.02 -7.15 3.39
CA ILE A 119 -4.59 -7.30 3.12
C ILE A 119 -4.45 -7.78 1.67
N GLY A 120 -3.68 -7.04 0.87
CA GLY A 120 -3.35 -7.42 -0.51
C GLY A 120 -1.85 -7.26 -0.76
N GLY A 121 -1.28 -8.06 -1.64
CA GLY A 121 0.17 -8.07 -1.84
C GLY A 121 0.61 -9.11 -2.84
N GLY A 122 1.87 -8.99 -3.28
CA GLY A 122 2.60 -10.11 -3.86
C GLY A 122 3.27 -10.83 -2.69
N PHE A 123 2.74 -12.00 -2.33
CA PHE A 123 3.26 -12.86 -1.27
C PHE A 123 4.28 -13.84 -1.84
#